data_AF-A0A1Q3ED11-F1
#
_entry.id   AF-A0A1Q3ED11-F1
#
_cell.length_a   1.000
_cell.length_b   1.000
_cell.length_c   1.000
_cell.angle_alpha   90.00
_cell.angle_beta   90.00
_cell.angle_gamma   90.00
#
_symmetry.space_group_name_H-M   'P 1'
#
loop_
_entity.id
_entity.type
_entity.pdbx_description
1 polymer ?
#
loop_
_entity_poly.entity_id
_entity_poly.type
_entity_poly.pdbx_seq_one_letter_code
_entity_poly.pdbx_strand_id
1 'polypeptide(L)'
;MESLLRPSESNLRDDSRYSTGARSKMSSVSNKFSLPADPAAWGTNVSINHRESDDFLHNPDVRKGKIVDHVGSIFTSRGLANLGFLLLLCTGLLALFIGYPVLTYVSNIQTTTAALNALGINGTGQVPEIGNFGLIDLETPDDAYTKTSNRDGSEWQLVFSDEFNTDGRTFYPGDDPYWEAVNLHYWATNNLEWYDPAAITTENGSLVITFSEKETHDLNYQGGMMSTWNKFCFTGGLFEASVMLPGINNVVGMWPAVWAMGNLGRAGYGATLDGMWPYTYDSCDVGTAPNQTKNGLPEAAVQDGGSSSDYALSYLPGQRLSRCTCSGSSHPGPMHSDGTYVGRSAPEIDMFEAQVTDELGYVSQSAQWAPFNDFYVWDNTTDNLIIYNSTASELNSYIGGDTQQASSVVTETNQLCYELSKAPCYSIYAFEYKPGFDDAYITWYSSGTPAWTLNVAGMGADTATEISARPVPQEPMYLIINLGMSENFGTVDLEHLTFPNHLRVDYVRVYQDPSNINIGCDPTDFPTASYINE
;
A
#
# COMPACT_ATOMS: atom_id res chain seq x y z
N MET A 1 -71.57 -2.89 -13.84
CA MET A 1 -70.27 -3.51 -14.13
C MET A 1 -70.21 -4.81 -13.36
N GLU A 2 -70.89 -5.88 -13.80
CA GLU A 2 -70.51 -6.77 -14.93
C GLU A 2 -69.04 -7.18 -14.82
N SER A 3 -68.62 -8.43 -14.92
CA SER A 3 -69.24 -9.73 -15.25
C SER A 3 -68.07 -10.75 -15.11
N LEU A 4 -68.19 -12.06 -14.86
CA LEU A 4 -68.87 -13.10 -15.63
C LEU A 4 -68.86 -14.38 -14.79
N LEU A 5 -70.01 -15.05 -14.76
CA LEU A 5 -70.19 -16.44 -14.38
C LEU A 5 -69.79 -17.36 -15.55
N ARG A 6 -69.41 -18.62 -15.27
CA ARG A 6 -70.11 -19.78 -15.84
C ARG A 6 -69.85 -21.09 -15.06
N PRO A 7 -70.83 -22.02 -15.01
CA PRO A 7 -70.84 -23.18 -14.11
C PRO A 7 -70.80 -24.54 -14.86
N SER A 8 -70.71 -25.65 -14.12
CA SER A 8 -71.54 -26.87 -14.28
C SER A 8 -71.12 -27.93 -13.25
N GLU A 9 -71.95 -28.17 -12.24
CA GLU A 9 -72.80 -29.37 -12.08
C GLU A 9 -72.09 -30.65 -11.62
N SER A 10 -72.41 -31.11 -10.41
CA SER A 10 -73.04 -32.42 -10.20
C SER A 10 -73.36 -32.60 -8.71
N ASN A 11 -74.60 -32.93 -8.40
CA ASN A 11 -74.96 -33.52 -7.11
C ASN A 11 -76.30 -34.24 -7.24
N LEU A 12 -76.24 -35.57 -7.40
CA LEU A 12 -77.31 -36.48 -7.03
C LEU A 12 -76.69 -37.64 -6.28
N ARG A 13 -77.05 -37.72 -5.00
CA ARG A 13 -76.91 -38.89 -4.12
C ARG A 13 -77.89 -39.95 -4.61
N ASP A 14 -77.51 -41.23 -4.64
CA ASP A 14 -77.95 -42.17 -3.60
C ASP A 14 -77.26 -43.53 -3.72
N ASP A 15 -77.14 -44.13 -2.55
CA ASP A 15 -76.48 -45.37 -2.16
C ASP A 15 -76.85 -46.62 -2.97
N SER A 16 -75.86 -47.52 -3.13
CA SER A 16 -76.14 -48.96 -3.14
C SER A 16 -75.33 -49.68 -2.07
N ARG A 17 -76.06 -50.48 -1.31
CA ARG A 17 -75.63 -51.26 -0.14
C ARG A 17 -75.07 -52.59 -0.59
N TYR A 18 -73.80 -52.88 -0.32
CA TYR A 18 -73.33 -54.20 0.11
C TYR A 18 -71.96 -54.08 0.82
N SER A 19 -71.92 -54.60 2.05
CA SER A 19 -70.76 -55.16 2.76
C SER A 19 -69.58 -54.23 3.15
N THR A 20 -69.64 -53.70 4.38
CA THR A 20 -68.67 -53.86 5.49
C THR A 20 -68.61 -52.60 6.37
N GLY A 21 -68.43 -52.78 7.69
CA GLY A 21 -68.04 -51.69 8.59
C GLY A 21 -69.16 -51.09 9.42
N ALA A 22 -69.58 -51.84 10.45
CA ALA A 22 -70.51 -51.36 11.45
C ALA A 22 -69.97 -50.14 12.22
N ARG A 23 -70.81 -49.11 12.21
CA ARG A 23 -70.94 -47.98 13.15
C ARG A 23 -70.09 -48.10 14.42
N SER A 24 -69.08 -47.25 14.48
CA SER A 24 -68.36 -46.86 15.69
C SER A 24 -69.31 -46.24 16.71
N LYS A 25 -69.72 -47.04 17.70
CA LYS A 25 -69.99 -46.48 19.03
C LYS A 25 -68.68 -45.86 19.52
N MET A 26 -68.74 -44.65 20.07
CA MET A 26 -67.62 -44.03 20.77
C MET A 26 -67.11 -44.99 21.85
N SER A 27 -66.01 -45.67 21.54
CA SER A 27 -65.21 -46.42 22.48
C SER A 27 -64.35 -45.40 23.19
N SER A 28 -64.82 -44.90 24.34
CA SER A 28 -63.87 -44.37 25.32
C SER A 28 -62.86 -45.48 25.62
N VAL A 29 -61.57 -45.13 25.65
CA VAL A 29 -60.47 -46.04 26.03
C VAL A 29 -60.80 -46.78 27.33
N SER A 30 -61.61 -46.18 28.20
CA SER A 30 -62.15 -46.75 29.46
C SER A 30 -62.90 -48.08 29.31
N ASN A 31 -63.58 -48.33 28.19
CA ASN A 31 -64.34 -49.59 28.00
C ASN A 31 -63.45 -50.78 27.60
N LYS A 32 -62.20 -50.53 27.18
CA LYS A 32 -61.23 -51.59 26.87
C LYS A 32 -60.43 -52.05 28.09
N PHE A 33 -60.55 -51.35 29.22
CA PHE A 33 -59.80 -51.62 30.45
C PHE A 33 -60.69 -51.77 31.69
N SER A 34 -62.00 -51.99 31.51
CA SER A 34 -62.89 -52.30 32.63
C SER A 34 -62.68 -53.76 33.05
N LEU A 35 -61.80 -53.96 34.02
CA LEU A 35 -61.65 -55.25 34.69
C LEU A 35 -62.95 -55.57 35.48
N PRO A 36 -63.43 -56.82 35.50
CA PRO A 36 -64.58 -57.21 36.31
C PRO A 36 -64.30 -56.98 37.80
N ALA A 37 -65.33 -56.71 38.61
CA ALA A 37 -65.14 -56.37 40.03
C ALA A 37 -64.50 -57.49 40.88
N ASP A 38 -64.47 -58.74 40.37
CA ASP A 38 -63.79 -59.86 41.02
C ASP A 38 -62.30 -59.90 40.60
N PRO A 39 -61.35 -59.66 41.53
CA PRO A 39 -59.92 -59.64 41.25
C PRO A 39 -59.36 -60.99 40.80
N ALA A 40 -60.03 -62.11 41.13
CA ALA A 40 -59.58 -63.44 40.71
C ALA A 40 -59.62 -63.63 39.18
N ALA A 41 -60.42 -62.83 38.48
CA ALA A 41 -60.52 -62.86 37.02
C ALA A 41 -59.40 -62.08 36.31
N TRP A 42 -58.53 -61.37 37.04
CA TRP A 42 -57.50 -60.49 36.45
C TRP A 42 -56.19 -61.22 36.12
N GLY A 43 -56.15 -62.54 36.34
CA GLY A 43 -54.96 -63.36 36.08
C GLY A 43 -53.88 -63.26 37.17
N THR A 44 -54.15 -62.54 38.26
CA THR A 44 -53.25 -62.35 39.41
C THR A 44 -53.67 -63.22 40.60
N ASN A 45 -52.71 -63.89 41.24
CA ASN A 45 -52.98 -64.82 42.33
C ASN A 45 -53.16 -64.08 43.66
N VAL A 46 -54.42 -63.79 44.01
CA VAL A 46 -54.81 -63.06 45.23
C VAL A 46 -54.93 -63.95 46.48
N SER A 47 -54.26 -65.11 46.51
CA SER A 47 -54.24 -65.94 47.72
C SER A 47 -53.38 -65.32 48.82
N ILE A 48 -53.83 -65.40 50.08
CA ILE A 48 -53.17 -64.78 51.26
C ILE A 48 -51.68 -65.18 51.43
N ASN A 49 -51.26 -66.30 50.84
CA ASN A 49 -49.89 -66.81 50.95
C ASN A 49 -49.02 -66.47 49.72
N HIS A 50 -49.55 -65.74 48.74
CA HIS A 50 -48.79 -65.28 47.57
C HIS A 50 -48.19 -63.91 47.87
N ARG A 51 -46.86 -63.84 47.88
CA ARG A 51 -46.10 -62.61 48.14
C ARG A 51 -45.86 -61.87 46.83
N GLU A 52 -46.37 -60.66 46.70
CA GLU A 52 -46.18 -59.80 45.52
C GLU A 52 -44.81 -59.11 45.55
N SER A 53 -44.32 -58.68 44.39
CA SER A 53 -42.96 -58.14 44.23
C SER A 53 -42.73 -56.80 44.95
N ASP A 54 -43.80 -56.05 45.20
CA ASP A 54 -43.83 -54.75 45.89
C ASP A 54 -44.28 -54.85 47.36
N ASP A 55 -44.58 -56.05 47.87
CA ASP A 55 -44.92 -56.27 49.27
C ASP A 55 -43.85 -55.78 50.25
N PHE A 56 -42.58 -55.72 49.81
CA PHE A 56 -41.48 -55.17 50.62
C PHE A 56 -41.65 -53.66 50.91
N LEU A 57 -42.41 -52.95 50.08
CA LEU A 57 -42.67 -51.52 50.19
C LEU A 57 -43.77 -51.22 51.22
N HIS A 58 -44.66 -52.19 51.47
CA HIS A 58 -45.85 -52.03 52.30
C HIS A 58 -45.83 -52.85 53.59
N ASN A 59 -44.93 -53.83 53.72
CA ASN A 59 -44.68 -54.53 54.98
C ASN A 59 -43.39 -54.01 55.67
N PRO A 60 -43.50 -53.18 56.71
CA PRO A 60 -42.32 -52.73 57.44
C PRO A 60 -41.67 -53.91 58.19
N ASP A 61 -40.36 -54.11 57.98
CA ASP A 61 -39.61 -55.17 58.64
C ASP A 61 -39.45 -54.84 60.14
N VAL A 62 -40.04 -55.67 61.00
CA VAL A 62 -40.03 -55.46 62.45
C VAL A 62 -39.00 -56.38 63.10
N ARG A 63 -37.89 -55.81 63.60
CA ARG A 63 -36.93 -56.55 64.45
C ARG A 63 -37.03 -56.06 65.89
N LYS A 64 -37.32 -56.99 66.82
CA LYS A 64 -37.45 -56.70 68.26
C LYS A 64 -38.41 -55.54 68.57
N GLY A 65 -39.55 -55.49 67.88
CA GLY A 65 -40.65 -54.56 68.19
C GLY A 65 -40.43 -53.09 67.78
N LYS A 66 -39.46 -52.77 66.91
CA LYS A 66 -39.31 -51.44 66.31
C LYS A 66 -39.18 -51.55 64.79
N ILE A 67 -39.75 -50.56 64.09
CA ILE A 67 -39.64 -50.38 62.64
C ILE A 67 -38.22 -49.93 62.31
N VAL A 68 -37.55 -50.59 61.38
CA VAL A 68 -36.17 -50.28 60.98
C VAL A 68 -36.16 -49.89 59.50
N ASP A 69 -35.89 -48.61 59.19
CA ASP A 69 -35.64 -48.20 57.80
C ASP A 69 -34.22 -48.59 57.39
N HIS A 70 -34.06 -49.17 56.20
CA HIS A 70 -32.77 -49.42 55.60
C HIS A 70 -32.10 -48.09 55.24
N VAL A 71 -31.31 -47.53 56.18
CA VAL A 71 -30.38 -46.45 55.85
C VAL A 71 -29.23 -47.05 55.03
N GLY A 72 -29.37 -47.01 53.71
CA GLY A 72 -28.33 -47.40 52.76
C GLY A 72 -27.14 -46.44 52.81
N SER A 73 -25.97 -46.95 52.41
CA SER A 73 -24.69 -46.23 52.34
C SER A 73 -24.81 -44.88 51.62
N ILE A 74 -24.25 -43.82 52.22
CA ILE A 74 -24.08 -42.49 51.61
C ILE A 74 -23.22 -42.50 50.34
N PHE A 75 -22.45 -43.56 50.12
CA PHE A 75 -21.69 -43.78 48.89
C PHE A 75 -22.47 -44.69 47.95
N THR A 76 -23.31 -44.08 47.11
CA THR A 76 -23.95 -44.76 45.98
C THR A 76 -23.21 -44.44 44.69
N SER A 77 -23.14 -45.40 43.76
CA SER A 77 -22.56 -45.19 42.43
C SER A 77 -23.20 -44.01 41.69
N ARG A 78 -24.51 -43.82 41.90
CA ARG A 78 -25.27 -42.69 41.37
C ARG A 78 -24.88 -41.35 42.02
N GLY A 79 -24.64 -41.34 43.34
CA GLY A 79 -24.14 -40.15 44.05
C GLY A 79 -22.74 -39.75 43.59
N LEU A 80 -21.85 -40.74 43.40
CA LEU A 80 -20.51 -40.52 42.87
C LEU A 80 -20.54 -40.00 41.42
N ALA A 81 -21.41 -40.54 40.56
CA ALA A 81 -21.56 -40.06 39.18
C ALA A 81 -22.06 -38.61 39.12
N ASN A 82 -23.05 -38.26 39.95
CA ASN A 82 -23.60 -36.91 40.00
C ASN A 82 -22.60 -35.89 40.56
N LEU A 83 -21.88 -36.23 41.63
CA LEU A 83 -20.82 -35.37 42.17
C LEU A 83 -19.65 -35.22 41.19
N GLY A 84 -19.30 -36.29 40.48
CA GLY A 84 -18.29 -36.25 39.43
C GLY A 84 -18.68 -35.31 38.28
N PHE A 85 -19.92 -35.39 37.81
CA PHE A 85 -20.41 -34.49 36.75
C PHE A 85 -20.46 -33.04 37.21
N LEU A 86 -20.94 -32.78 38.43
CA LEU A 86 -20.97 -31.43 39.00
C LEU A 86 -19.56 -30.83 39.12
N LEU A 87 -18.58 -31.65 39.55
CA LEU A 87 -17.19 -31.23 39.63
C LEU A 87 -16.64 -30.87 38.25
N LEU A 88 -16.91 -31.69 37.23
CA LEU A 88 -16.50 -31.46 35.85
C LEU A 88 -17.08 -30.15 35.29
N LEU A 89 -18.37 -29.90 35.53
CA LEU A 89 -19.06 -28.68 35.12
C LEU A 89 -18.50 -27.44 35.82
N CYS A 90 -18.26 -27.52 37.13
CA CYS A 90 -17.64 -26.43 37.89
C CYS A 90 -16.21 -26.15 37.40
N THR A 91 -15.39 -27.18 37.14
CA THR A 91 -14.06 -26.97 36.55
C THR A 91 -14.12 -26.37 35.15
N GLY A 92 -15.09 -26.74 34.31
CA GLY A 92 -15.27 -26.15 32.99
C GLY A 92 -15.61 -24.66 33.06
N LEU A 93 -16.51 -24.27 33.97
CA LEU A 93 -16.88 -22.87 34.20
C LEU A 93 -15.72 -22.07 34.78
N LEU A 94 -14.98 -22.62 35.73
CA LEU A 94 -13.78 -21.97 36.29
C LEU A 94 -12.68 -21.82 35.22
N ALA A 95 -12.49 -22.82 34.36
CA ALA A 95 -11.56 -22.74 33.25
C ALA A 95 -11.98 -21.66 32.22
N LEU A 96 -13.27 -21.50 31.93
CA LEU A 96 -13.75 -20.52 30.96
C LEU A 96 -13.75 -19.08 31.49
N PHE A 97 -14.17 -18.87 32.75
CA PHE A 97 -14.36 -17.52 33.30
C PHE A 97 -13.21 -17.02 34.17
N ILE A 98 -12.33 -17.89 34.65
CA ILE A 98 -11.12 -17.51 35.40
C ILE A 98 -9.86 -17.97 34.66
N GLY A 99 -9.82 -19.23 34.25
CA GLY A 99 -8.66 -19.82 33.55
C GLY A 99 -8.34 -19.11 32.24
N TYR A 100 -9.33 -18.92 31.37
CA TYR A 100 -9.12 -18.30 30.06
C TYR A 100 -8.69 -16.84 30.17
N PRO A 101 -9.33 -15.95 30.98
CA PRO A 101 -8.85 -14.58 31.19
C PRO A 101 -7.46 -14.50 31.83
N VAL A 102 -7.14 -15.37 32.80
CA VAL A 102 -5.80 -15.38 33.42
C VAL A 102 -4.76 -15.89 32.44
N LEU A 103 -5.05 -16.93 31.66
CA LEU A 103 -4.15 -17.42 30.61
C LEU A 103 -3.95 -16.38 29.52
N THR A 104 -5.00 -15.67 29.08
CA THR A 104 -4.86 -14.57 28.12
C THR A 104 -4.10 -13.39 28.71
N TYR A 105 -4.31 -13.05 29.98
CA TYR A 105 -3.54 -11.98 30.64
C TYR A 105 -2.07 -12.34 30.80
N VAL A 106 -1.75 -13.58 31.20
CA VAL A 106 -0.37 -14.07 31.33
C VAL A 106 0.30 -14.22 29.95
N SER A 107 -0.41 -14.70 28.93
CA SER A 107 0.10 -14.73 27.56
C SER A 107 0.31 -13.32 27.01
N ASN A 108 -0.56 -12.37 27.34
CA ASN A 108 -0.42 -10.96 26.98
C ASN A 108 0.73 -10.26 27.72
N ILE A 109 0.97 -10.61 28.99
CA ILE A 109 2.18 -10.18 29.71
C ILE A 109 3.42 -10.73 29.01
N GLN A 110 3.41 -12.00 28.62
CA GLN A 110 4.49 -12.59 27.82
C GLN A 110 4.69 -11.87 26.50
N THR A 111 3.64 -11.41 25.79
CA THR A 111 3.78 -10.56 24.60
C THR A 111 4.29 -9.16 24.91
N THR A 112 3.96 -8.55 26.06
CA THR A 112 4.57 -7.25 26.46
C THR A 112 6.03 -7.37 26.91
N THR A 113 6.42 -8.47 27.58
CA THR A 113 7.84 -8.78 27.81
C THR A 113 8.55 -9.28 26.54
N ALA A 114 7.82 -9.87 25.58
CA ALA A 114 8.34 -10.15 24.25
C ALA A 114 8.47 -8.88 23.41
N ALA A 115 7.64 -7.85 23.64
CA ALA A 115 7.80 -6.52 23.04
C ALA A 115 8.99 -5.76 23.65
N LEU A 116 9.30 -5.97 24.93
CA LEU A 116 10.55 -5.50 25.55
C LEU A 116 11.78 -6.35 25.13
N ASN A 117 11.61 -7.65 24.84
CA ASN A 117 12.65 -8.47 24.21
C ASN A 117 12.78 -8.21 22.69
N ALA A 118 11.75 -7.63 22.04
CA ALA A 118 11.81 -7.12 20.68
C ALA A 118 12.60 -5.80 20.59
N LEU A 119 12.93 -5.19 21.74
CA LEU A 119 13.96 -4.14 21.85
C LEU A 119 15.37 -4.71 22.09
N GLY A 120 15.54 -6.04 21.96
CA GLY A 120 16.85 -6.65 21.81
C GLY A 120 17.74 -6.70 23.05
N ILE A 121 17.19 -6.69 24.26
CA ILE A 121 17.99 -6.82 25.49
C ILE A 121 17.68 -8.15 26.16
N ASN A 122 18.37 -9.22 25.73
CA ASN A 122 18.43 -10.44 26.55
C ASN A 122 19.50 -10.26 27.65
N GLY A 123 19.33 -10.92 28.80
CA GLY A 123 20.11 -10.73 30.04
C GLY A 123 21.63 -11.00 29.99
N THR A 124 22.21 -11.16 28.81
CA THR A 124 23.66 -11.23 28.54
C THR A 124 24.20 -9.96 27.86
N GLY A 125 23.35 -8.98 27.51
CA GLY A 125 23.76 -7.75 26.84
C GLY A 125 24.11 -7.92 25.35
N GLN A 126 23.76 -9.07 24.75
CA GLN A 126 23.86 -9.26 23.32
C GLN A 126 22.60 -8.69 22.66
N VAL A 127 22.80 -7.66 21.82
CA VAL A 127 21.80 -7.17 20.88
C VAL A 127 21.60 -8.29 19.84
N PRO A 128 20.36 -8.75 19.57
CA PRO A 128 20.10 -9.63 18.44
C PRO A 128 20.65 -8.96 17.18
N GLU A 129 21.38 -9.70 16.33
CA GLU A 129 21.54 -9.31 14.93
C GLU A 129 20.15 -9.37 14.28
N ILE A 130 19.41 -8.27 14.40
CA ILE A 130 18.47 -7.86 13.36
C ILE A 130 19.37 -7.73 12.12
N GLY A 131 19.00 -8.32 10.99
CA GLY A 131 19.82 -8.30 9.78
C GLY A 131 20.23 -6.89 9.34
N ASN A 132 20.91 -6.78 8.20
CA ASN A 132 21.37 -5.50 7.64
C ASN A 132 20.20 -4.59 7.20
N PHE A 133 19.48 -4.03 8.18
CA PHE A 133 18.19 -3.35 8.05
C PHE A 133 18.17 -2.03 8.83
N GLY A 134 19.34 -1.53 9.27
CA GLY A 134 19.47 -0.16 9.75
C GLY A 134 19.16 0.83 8.63
N LEU A 135 19.02 2.12 8.97
CA LEU A 135 18.93 3.16 7.94
C LEU A 135 20.20 3.22 7.10
N ILE A 136 21.35 2.98 7.73
CA ILE A 136 22.65 2.86 7.07
C ILE A 136 22.97 1.37 6.97
N ASP A 137 23.20 0.92 5.75
CA ASP A 137 23.68 -0.42 5.44
C ASP A 137 25.05 -0.66 6.10
N LEU A 138 25.21 -1.81 6.77
CA LEU A 138 26.41 -2.20 7.50
C LEU A 138 27.63 -2.40 6.60
N GLU A 139 27.42 -2.63 5.30
CA GLU A 139 28.46 -2.78 4.28
C GLU A 139 28.75 -1.47 3.54
N THR A 140 28.09 -0.35 3.90
CA THR A 140 28.43 0.97 3.37
C THR A 140 29.87 1.32 3.75
N PRO A 141 30.73 1.68 2.77
CA PRO A 141 32.13 1.97 3.03
C PRO A 141 32.30 3.27 3.82
N ASP A 142 33.33 3.31 4.68
CA ASP A 142 33.58 4.43 5.60
C ASP A 142 33.72 5.80 4.90
N ASP A 143 34.23 5.81 3.67
CA ASP A 143 34.41 7.03 2.87
C ASP A 143 33.09 7.57 2.26
N ALA A 144 32.02 6.78 2.29
CA ALA A 144 30.68 7.16 1.85
C ALA A 144 29.80 7.74 2.96
N TYR A 145 30.29 7.91 4.20
CA TYR A 145 29.50 8.48 5.29
C TYR A 145 29.29 9.99 5.17
N THR A 146 30.06 10.65 4.31
CA THR A 146 30.00 12.09 4.12
C THR A 146 30.02 12.46 2.64
N LYS A 147 29.33 13.54 2.27
CA LYS A 147 29.33 14.09 0.92
C LYS A 147 29.37 15.61 0.98
N THR A 148 30.09 16.25 0.08
CA THR A 148 30.12 17.72 -0.02
C THR A 148 28.97 18.21 -0.90
N SER A 149 28.14 19.13 -0.42
CA SER A 149 27.14 19.82 -1.24
C SER A 149 27.83 20.63 -2.33
N ASN A 150 27.32 20.55 -3.57
CA ASN A 150 27.84 21.35 -4.67
C ASN A 150 27.48 22.84 -4.53
N ARG A 151 26.40 23.16 -3.79
CA ARG A 151 25.88 24.52 -3.74
C ARG A 151 26.70 25.44 -2.84
N ASP A 152 27.03 24.98 -1.64
CA ASP A 152 27.68 25.81 -0.62
C ASP A 152 28.98 25.21 -0.06
N GLY A 153 29.34 24.00 -0.47
CA GLY A 153 30.53 23.28 0.00
C GLY A 153 30.40 22.74 1.42
N SER A 154 29.20 22.74 2.01
CA SER A 154 28.95 22.13 3.31
C SER A 154 29.13 20.61 3.25
N GLU A 155 29.56 20.03 4.37
CA GLU A 155 29.69 18.58 4.52
C GLU A 155 28.38 17.99 5.04
N TRP A 156 27.77 17.13 4.23
CA TRP A 156 26.55 16.41 4.55
C TRP A 156 26.88 15.01 5.03
N GLN A 157 26.03 14.48 5.91
CA GLN A 157 26.16 13.13 6.42
C GLN A 157 25.19 12.20 5.71
N LEU A 158 25.59 10.94 5.58
CA LEU A 158 24.74 9.86 5.12
C LEU A 158 23.62 9.60 6.14
N VAL A 159 22.38 9.57 5.67
CA VAL A 159 21.17 9.34 6.49
C VAL A 159 20.39 8.10 6.07
N PHE A 160 20.63 7.59 4.87
CA PHE A 160 20.11 6.30 4.40
C PHE A 160 21.06 5.68 3.37
N SER A 161 21.24 4.37 3.41
CA SER A 161 21.93 3.63 2.36
C SER A 161 21.41 2.20 2.22
N ASP A 162 21.51 1.68 1.01
CA ASP A 162 21.38 0.27 0.69
C ASP A 162 22.44 -0.08 -0.35
N GLU A 163 23.34 -1.00 -0.02
CA GLU A 163 24.46 -1.42 -0.88
C GLU A 163 24.14 -2.72 -1.64
N PHE A 164 22.97 -3.32 -1.41
CA PHE A 164 22.48 -4.49 -2.13
C PHE A 164 23.44 -5.71 -2.17
N ASN A 165 24.37 -5.79 -1.22
CA ASN A 165 25.45 -6.81 -1.20
C ASN A 165 24.99 -8.22 -0.82
N THR A 166 23.85 -8.34 -0.13
CA THR A 166 23.27 -9.63 0.21
C THR A 166 22.51 -10.20 -0.99
N ASP A 167 23.03 -11.27 -1.60
CA ASP A 167 22.40 -11.95 -2.74
C ASP A 167 21.04 -12.58 -2.41
N GLY A 168 20.14 -12.58 -3.41
CA GLY A 168 18.87 -13.28 -3.36
C GLY A 168 17.82 -12.63 -2.46
N ARG A 169 17.96 -11.34 -2.13
CA ARG A 169 16.89 -10.57 -1.46
C ARG A 169 15.66 -10.54 -2.36
N THR A 170 14.51 -10.70 -1.74
CA THR A 170 13.21 -10.54 -2.37
C THR A 170 12.57 -9.24 -1.87
N PHE A 171 11.72 -8.66 -2.71
CA PHE A 171 11.08 -7.38 -2.42
C PHE A 171 9.56 -7.49 -2.50
N TYR A 172 8.99 -8.68 -2.24
CA TYR A 172 7.55 -8.81 -2.10
C TYR A 172 7.06 -7.99 -0.90
N PRO A 173 5.76 -7.62 -0.86
CA PRO A 173 5.21 -6.88 0.28
C PRO A 173 5.51 -7.54 1.62
N GLY A 174 6.28 -6.83 2.46
CA GLY A 174 6.70 -7.26 3.79
C GLY A 174 8.04 -8.00 3.89
N ASP A 175 8.72 -8.30 2.77
CA ASP A 175 10.02 -9.00 2.78
C ASP A 175 11.18 -8.07 3.17
N ASP A 176 11.09 -6.79 2.79
CA ASP A 176 12.09 -5.76 3.06
C ASP A 176 11.47 -4.58 3.86
N PRO A 177 12.18 -4.06 4.87
CA PRO A 177 11.66 -2.99 5.74
C PRO A 177 11.53 -1.64 5.04
N TYR A 178 12.29 -1.39 3.97
CA TYR A 178 12.31 -0.11 3.27
C TYR A 178 11.76 -0.22 1.86
N TRP A 179 12.15 -1.25 1.12
CA TRP A 179 11.78 -1.43 -0.27
C TRP A 179 10.55 -2.31 -0.42
N GLU A 180 9.71 -2.03 -1.42
CA GLU A 180 8.59 -2.87 -1.80
C GLU A 180 8.39 -2.82 -3.31
N ALA A 181 8.41 -3.99 -3.95
CA ALA A 181 8.10 -4.15 -5.35
C ALA A 181 6.58 -4.18 -5.57
N VAL A 182 6.12 -3.50 -6.63
CA VAL A 182 4.70 -3.48 -6.99
C VAL A 182 4.34 -4.66 -7.88
N ASN A 183 3.07 -5.06 -7.84
CA ASN A 183 2.47 -6.05 -8.72
C ASN A 183 1.30 -5.38 -9.47
N LEU A 184 1.57 -4.72 -10.59
CA LEU A 184 0.59 -3.92 -11.33
C LEU A 184 0.98 -3.68 -12.79
N HIS A 185 0.00 -3.33 -13.62
CA HIS A 185 0.22 -2.68 -14.91
C HIS A 185 0.27 -1.17 -14.73
N TYR A 186 1.38 -0.54 -15.13
CA TYR A 186 1.54 0.91 -15.05
C TYR A 186 0.85 1.58 -16.25
N TRP A 187 -0.48 1.62 -16.20
CA TRP A 187 -1.34 2.06 -17.29
C TRP A 187 -1.24 3.55 -17.61
N ALA A 188 -0.82 4.38 -16.64
CA ALA A 188 -0.76 5.84 -16.81
C ALA A 188 0.15 6.26 -17.98
N THR A 189 1.15 5.43 -18.28
CA THR A 189 2.10 5.63 -19.36
C THR A 189 1.98 4.55 -20.43
N ASN A 190 0.89 3.78 -20.46
CA ASN A 190 0.66 2.69 -21.42
C ASN A 190 1.82 1.70 -21.50
N ASN A 191 2.39 1.30 -20.36
CA ASN A 191 3.52 0.39 -20.35
C ASN A 191 3.20 -0.93 -21.06
N LEU A 192 4.18 -1.50 -21.74
CA LEU A 192 4.03 -2.75 -22.49
C LEU A 192 4.20 -3.98 -21.59
N GLU A 193 4.77 -3.79 -20.42
CA GLU A 193 5.02 -4.81 -19.41
C GLU A 193 4.06 -4.78 -18.23
N TRP A 194 3.94 -5.93 -17.57
CA TRP A 194 3.47 -6.02 -16.20
C TRP A 194 4.65 -5.87 -15.23
N TYR A 195 4.53 -5.00 -14.21
CA TYR A 195 5.50 -4.98 -13.12
C TYR A 195 5.20 -6.09 -12.13
N ASP A 196 6.17 -6.99 -11.93
CA ASP A 196 6.06 -8.14 -11.02
C ASP A 196 7.25 -8.16 -10.05
N PRO A 197 7.03 -8.40 -8.74
CA PRO A 197 8.12 -8.54 -7.78
C PRO A 197 9.12 -9.64 -8.15
N ALA A 198 8.71 -10.67 -8.91
CA ALA A 198 9.61 -11.72 -9.39
C ALA A 198 10.68 -11.23 -10.38
N ALA A 199 10.54 -10.00 -10.90
CA ALA A 199 11.54 -9.38 -11.76
C ALA A 199 12.70 -8.73 -10.98
N ILE A 200 12.60 -8.64 -9.65
CA ILE A 200 13.53 -7.87 -8.82
C ILE A 200 14.20 -8.80 -7.81
N THR A 201 15.52 -8.79 -7.80
CA THR A 201 16.35 -9.51 -6.82
C THR A 201 17.65 -8.73 -6.59
N THR A 202 18.44 -9.14 -5.62
CA THR A 202 19.86 -8.77 -5.55
C THR A 202 20.74 -9.90 -6.07
N GLU A 203 21.81 -9.56 -6.78
CA GLU A 203 22.79 -10.51 -7.30
C GLU A 203 24.15 -9.83 -7.54
N ASN A 204 25.22 -10.44 -7.06
CA ASN A 204 26.62 -10.02 -7.27
C ASN A 204 26.89 -8.58 -6.81
N GLY A 205 26.36 -8.18 -5.66
CA GLY A 205 26.58 -6.83 -5.12
C GLY A 205 25.74 -5.74 -5.78
N SER A 206 24.56 -6.07 -6.28
CA SER A 206 23.67 -5.08 -6.90
C SER A 206 22.21 -5.51 -6.80
N LEU A 207 21.34 -4.52 -6.74
CA LEU A 207 19.95 -4.66 -7.14
C LEU A 207 19.90 -4.94 -8.64
N VAL A 208 19.07 -5.91 -9.04
CA VAL A 208 18.87 -6.31 -10.44
C VAL A 208 17.37 -6.29 -10.74
N ILE A 209 16.94 -5.38 -11.61
CA ILE A 209 15.60 -5.37 -12.17
C ILE A 209 15.66 -5.96 -13.58
N THR A 210 14.98 -7.08 -13.79
CA THR A 210 15.02 -7.85 -15.04
C THR A 210 13.79 -7.55 -15.89
N PHE A 211 13.99 -7.09 -17.12
CA PHE A 211 12.95 -6.96 -18.11
C PHE A 211 13.00 -8.14 -19.09
N SER A 212 11.90 -8.87 -19.21
CA SER A 212 11.82 -10.11 -20.00
C SER A 212 10.66 -10.10 -20.98
N GLU A 213 10.88 -10.69 -22.16
CA GLU A 213 9.81 -11.12 -23.06
C GLU A 213 9.13 -12.36 -22.44
N LYS A 214 8.04 -12.12 -21.73
CA LYS A 214 7.32 -13.14 -20.96
C LYS A 214 5.84 -12.79 -20.94
N GLU A 215 5.04 -13.64 -21.57
CA GLU A 215 3.58 -13.52 -21.56
C GLU A 215 3.04 -13.67 -20.13
N THR A 216 2.37 -12.64 -19.63
CA THR A 216 1.80 -12.57 -18.28
C THR A 216 0.71 -11.51 -18.21
N HIS A 217 -0.37 -11.77 -17.46
CA HIS A 217 -1.48 -10.82 -17.27
C HIS A 217 -2.01 -10.17 -18.57
N ASP A 218 -2.11 -10.96 -19.66
CA ASP A 218 -2.52 -10.52 -21.01
C ASP A 218 -1.58 -9.47 -21.67
N LEU A 219 -0.35 -9.35 -21.17
CA LEU A 219 0.75 -8.56 -21.74
C LEU A 219 1.90 -9.49 -22.18
N ASN A 220 2.77 -8.99 -23.05
CA ASN A 220 3.86 -9.78 -23.64
C ASN A 220 5.19 -9.67 -22.86
N TYR A 221 5.27 -8.76 -21.90
CA TYR A 221 6.50 -8.44 -21.19
C TYR A 221 6.28 -8.41 -19.67
N GLN A 222 7.37 -8.69 -18.94
CA GLN A 222 7.45 -8.53 -17.50
C GLN A 222 8.65 -7.64 -17.16
N GLY A 223 8.42 -6.61 -16.35
CA GLY A 223 9.47 -5.75 -15.79
C GLY A 223 9.36 -5.67 -14.28
N GLY A 224 10.05 -4.69 -13.67
CA GLY A 224 9.94 -4.44 -12.23
C GLY A 224 9.94 -2.97 -11.88
N MET A 225 9.20 -2.64 -10.84
CA MET A 225 9.19 -1.34 -10.16
C MET A 225 9.16 -1.59 -8.65
N MET A 226 10.00 -0.90 -7.91
CA MET A 226 10.01 -0.90 -6.45
C MET A 226 10.09 0.52 -5.90
N SER A 227 9.61 0.69 -4.67
CA SER A 227 9.63 1.99 -4.01
C SER A 227 9.82 1.87 -2.51
N THR A 228 10.13 3.00 -1.87
CA THR A 228 10.12 3.13 -0.40
C THR A 228 8.85 3.76 0.14
N TRP A 229 7.76 3.74 -0.63
CA TRP A 229 6.51 4.44 -0.30
C TRP A 229 6.02 4.10 1.10
N ASN A 230 5.81 5.13 1.92
CA ASN A 230 5.38 5.04 3.30
C ASN A 230 6.28 4.19 4.23
N LYS A 231 7.53 3.93 3.82
CA LYS A 231 8.55 3.19 4.60
C LYS A 231 9.76 4.07 4.88
N PHE A 232 10.41 4.58 3.84
CA PHE A 232 11.48 5.56 3.94
C PHE A 232 11.15 6.77 3.06
N CYS A 233 11.23 7.95 3.66
CA CYS A 233 11.05 9.22 2.96
C CYS A 233 12.08 10.23 3.45
N PHE A 234 12.36 11.22 2.63
CA PHE A 234 13.29 12.32 2.94
C PHE A 234 12.77 13.65 2.40
N THR A 235 13.15 14.75 3.05
CA THR A 235 12.82 16.11 2.60
C THR A 235 14.08 16.95 2.55
N GLY A 236 14.46 17.37 1.35
CA GLY A 236 15.74 18.04 1.06
C GLY A 236 16.96 17.11 1.20
N GLY A 237 18.09 17.54 0.66
CA GLY A 237 19.34 16.78 0.67
C GLY A 237 19.69 16.21 -0.71
N LEU A 238 20.53 15.18 -0.73
CA LEU A 238 21.04 14.51 -1.92
C LEU A 238 20.49 13.09 -1.96
N PHE A 239 19.82 12.71 -3.03
CA PHE A 239 19.55 11.31 -3.37
C PHE A 239 20.50 10.91 -4.50
N GLU A 240 21.34 9.90 -4.26
CA GLU A 240 22.36 9.39 -5.18
C GLU A 240 22.17 7.88 -5.43
N ALA A 241 22.34 7.46 -6.67
CA ALA A 241 22.37 6.04 -7.07
C ALA A 241 23.53 5.76 -8.04
N SER A 242 24.18 4.61 -7.86
CA SER A 242 25.21 4.10 -8.78
C SER A 242 24.61 3.04 -9.69
N VAL A 243 24.50 3.34 -10.98
CA VAL A 243 23.63 2.61 -11.92
C VAL A 243 24.38 2.15 -13.16
N MET A 244 24.16 0.91 -13.57
CA MET A 244 24.47 0.40 -14.90
C MET A 244 23.15 0.28 -15.69
N LEU A 245 23.08 0.99 -16.82
CA LEU A 245 21.87 1.06 -17.64
C LEU A 245 21.63 -0.26 -18.41
N PRO A 246 20.37 -0.62 -18.68
CA PRO A 246 19.99 -1.84 -19.41
C PRO A 246 20.38 -1.78 -20.88
N GLY A 247 20.54 -2.95 -21.50
CA GLY A 247 20.77 -3.12 -22.92
C GLY A 247 22.05 -2.42 -23.43
N ILE A 248 21.90 -1.71 -24.54
CA ILE A 248 22.97 -1.00 -25.23
C ILE A 248 22.54 0.45 -25.49
N ASN A 249 23.51 1.34 -25.63
CA ASN A 249 23.31 2.79 -25.74
C ASN A 249 22.80 3.28 -27.11
N ASN A 250 22.57 2.39 -28.07
CA ASN A 250 22.20 2.74 -29.45
C ASN A 250 20.92 2.06 -29.97
N VAL A 251 20.16 1.39 -29.09
CA VAL A 251 18.86 0.80 -29.42
C VAL A 251 17.80 1.43 -28.53
N VAL A 252 16.75 1.99 -29.14
CA VAL A 252 15.68 2.69 -28.42
C VAL A 252 14.65 1.68 -27.91
N GLY A 253 14.20 1.85 -26.67
CA GLY A 253 12.95 1.24 -26.19
C GLY A 253 12.94 0.87 -24.70
N MET A 254 14.08 0.53 -24.11
CA MET A 254 14.14 0.40 -22.64
C MET A 254 14.02 1.77 -21.98
N TRP A 255 13.21 1.85 -20.94
CA TRP A 255 12.94 3.08 -20.19
C TRP A 255 13.19 2.84 -18.69
N PRO A 256 14.48 2.83 -18.27
CA PRO A 256 14.85 2.79 -16.86
C PRO A 256 14.70 4.16 -16.22
N ALA A 257 14.22 4.19 -14.99
CA ALA A 257 14.11 5.43 -14.23
C ALA A 257 14.49 5.23 -12.75
N VAL A 258 15.10 6.27 -12.19
CA VAL A 258 15.29 6.47 -10.76
C VAL A 258 14.75 7.85 -10.41
N TRP A 259 13.86 7.93 -9.45
CA TRP A 259 13.06 9.13 -9.21
C TRP A 259 12.47 9.13 -7.81
N ALA A 260 11.85 10.25 -7.43
CA ALA A 260 11.19 10.40 -6.15
C ALA A 260 9.84 11.09 -6.29
N MET A 261 8.87 10.70 -5.45
CA MET A 261 7.53 11.28 -5.44
C MET A 261 7.08 11.61 -4.01
N GLY A 262 6.21 12.61 -3.84
CA GLY A 262 5.66 12.97 -2.54
C GLY A 262 4.75 11.89 -1.95
N ASN A 263 4.91 11.60 -0.66
CA ASN A 263 4.35 10.42 0.02
C ASN A 263 2.81 10.36 0.07
N LEU A 264 2.11 11.48 -0.10
CA LEU A 264 0.64 11.50 -0.13
C LEU A 264 0.04 10.84 -1.37
N GLY A 265 0.83 10.65 -2.42
CA GLY A 265 0.48 9.86 -3.61
C GLY A 265 1.25 8.56 -3.64
N ARG A 266 0.69 7.53 -4.29
CA ARG A 266 1.35 6.25 -4.53
C ARG A 266 1.45 6.00 -6.03
N ALA A 267 2.69 5.99 -6.54
CA ALA A 267 2.98 5.72 -7.94
C ALA A 267 2.37 4.39 -8.40
N GLY A 268 1.74 4.40 -9.58
CA GLY A 268 0.96 3.26 -10.11
C GLY A 268 -0.48 3.16 -9.59
N TYR A 269 -0.88 3.94 -8.58
CA TYR A 269 -2.24 3.94 -8.03
C TYR A 269 -2.95 5.26 -8.34
N GLY A 270 -3.51 5.37 -9.54
CA GLY A 270 -4.05 6.63 -10.07
C GLY A 270 -5.08 7.34 -9.19
N ALA A 271 -5.92 6.63 -8.43
CA ALA A 271 -6.86 7.26 -7.49
C ALA A 271 -6.15 8.07 -6.39
N THR A 272 -4.95 7.66 -5.98
CA THR A 272 -4.16 8.40 -4.99
C THR A 272 -3.50 9.63 -5.60
N LEU A 273 -3.23 9.61 -6.91
CA LEU A 273 -2.56 10.67 -7.67
C LEU A 273 -3.53 11.71 -8.25
N ASP A 274 -4.82 11.37 -8.36
CA ASP A 274 -5.86 12.26 -8.88
C ASP A 274 -5.98 13.55 -8.04
N GLY A 275 -5.68 14.68 -8.68
CA GLY A 275 -5.59 16.00 -8.04
C GLY A 275 -4.42 16.18 -7.08
N MET A 276 -3.46 15.24 -7.07
CA MET A 276 -2.26 15.30 -6.22
C MET A 276 -1.01 15.47 -7.08
N TRP A 277 -0.80 14.59 -8.05
CA TRP A 277 0.30 14.72 -8.98
C TRP A 277 -0.06 15.70 -10.11
N PRO A 278 0.87 16.53 -10.61
CA PRO A 278 2.23 16.78 -10.14
C PRO A 278 2.34 18.08 -9.32
N TYR A 279 1.33 18.41 -8.51
CA TYR A 279 1.30 19.72 -7.84
C TYR A 279 2.45 19.88 -6.82
N THR A 280 3.07 21.06 -6.86
CA THR A 280 3.84 21.61 -5.73
C THR A 280 3.37 23.05 -5.58
N TYR A 281 2.35 23.25 -4.75
CA TYR A 281 1.61 24.50 -4.73
C TYR A 281 0.93 24.78 -3.39
N ASP A 282 1.19 25.98 -2.86
CA ASP A 282 0.71 26.44 -1.55
C ASP A 282 0.05 27.83 -1.63
N SER A 283 -0.74 28.02 -2.69
CA SER A 283 -1.50 29.26 -2.92
C SER A 283 -2.98 28.95 -3.13
N CYS A 284 -3.83 29.92 -2.81
CA CYS A 284 -5.27 29.82 -3.06
C CYS A 284 -5.68 30.80 -4.16
N ASP A 285 -5.51 30.36 -5.40
CA ASP A 285 -5.91 31.07 -6.62
C ASP A 285 -6.41 30.06 -7.68
N VAL A 286 -6.57 30.53 -8.92
CA VAL A 286 -7.15 29.74 -10.02
C VAL A 286 -6.32 28.49 -10.35
N GLY A 287 -5.02 28.47 -10.02
CA GLY A 287 -4.14 27.33 -10.26
C GLY A 287 -4.57 26.06 -9.52
N THR A 288 -5.33 26.19 -8.43
CA THR A 288 -5.88 25.05 -7.68
C THR A 288 -7.20 24.52 -8.23
N ALA A 289 -7.83 25.25 -9.15
CA ALA A 289 -9.13 24.90 -9.69
C ALA A 289 -9.03 23.89 -10.86
N PRO A 290 -10.11 23.16 -11.19
CA PRO A 290 -10.14 22.29 -12.36
C PRO A 290 -9.71 23.05 -13.63
N ASN A 291 -8.83 22.41 -14.41
CA ASN A 291 -8.23 22.95 -15.63
C ASN A 291 -7.48 24.28 -15.45
N GLN A 292 -7.13 24.65 -14.21
CA GLN A 292 -6.62 25.99 -13.86
C GLN A 292 -7.57 27.11 -14.28
N THR A 293 -8.89 26.88 -14.24
CA THR A 293 -9.87 27.88 -14.64
C THR A 293 -10.99 28.08 -13.63
N LYS A 294 -11.57 29.29 -13.65
CA LYS A 294 -12.81 29.63 -12.95
C LYS A 294 -13.68 30.48 -13.87
N ASN A 295 -14.85 29.94 -14.24
CA ASN A 295 -15.77 30.55 -15.21
C ASN A 295 -15.13 30.81 -16.59
N GLY A 296 -14.24 29.92 -17.04
CA GLY A 296 -13.56 30.03 -18.34
C GLY A 296 -12.42 31.05 -18.39
N LEU A 297 -11.95 31.51 -17.24
CA LEU A 297 -10.79 32.40 -17.10
C LEU A 297 -9.71 31.74 -16.24
N PRO A 298 -8.43 32.09 -16.42
CA PRO A 298 -7.92 33.09 -17.36
C PRO A 298 -7.93 32.59 -18.81
N GLU A 299 -7.97 33.52 -19.77
CA GLU A 299 -8.02 33.20 -21.21
C GLU A 299 -6.82 32.33 -21.63
N ALA A 300 -5.63 32.59 -21.07
CA ALA A 300 -4.43 31.82 -21.40
C ALA A 300 -4.59 30.33 -21.05
N ALA A 301 -5.23 30.01 -19.93
CA ALA A 301 -5.45 28.63 -19.52
C ALA A 301 -6.42 27.86 -20.44
N VAL A 302 -7.20 28.54 -21.29
CA VAL A 302 -8.15 27.89 -22.23
C VAL A 302 -7.67 27.88 -23.68
N GLN A 303 -6.61 28.60 -24.03
CA GLN A 303 -6.21 28.79 -25.44
C GLN A 303 -4.71 28.60 -25.73
N ASP A 304 -3.84 28.60 -24.71
CA ASP A 304 -2.39 28.59 -24.89
C ASP A 304 -1.76 27.21 -24.58
N GLY A 305 -2.61 26.18 -24.45
CA GLY A 305 -2.21 24.78 -24.34
C GLY A 305 -1.89 24.09 -25.68
N GLY A 306 -1.68 22.78 -25.61
CA GLY A 306 -1.37 21.96 -26.79
C GLY A 306 -2.59 21.70 -27.68
N SER A 307 -2.41 21.62 -28.99
CA SER A 307 -3.51 21.35 -29.93
C SER A 307 -4.16 19.97 -29.74
N SER A 308 -3.44 19.02 -29.12
CA SER A 308 -3.97 17.70 -28.73
C SER A 308 -5.08 17.78 -27.69
N SER A 309 -5.15 18.89 -26.96
CA SER A 309 -5.99 19.09 -25.78
C SER A 309 -6.97 20.25 -26.00
N ASP A 310 -7.39 20.45 -27.26
CA ASP A 310 -8.25 21.55 -27.71
C ASP A 310 -7.75 22.93 -27.22
N TYR A 311 -6.43 23.09 -27.15
CA TYR A 311 -5.72 24.29 -26.67
C TYR A 311 -5.95 24.64 -25.18
N ALA A 312 -6.65 23.81 -24.42
CA ALA A 312 -6.68 23.97 -22.97
C ALA A 312 -5.30 23.65 -22.37
N LEU A 313 -4.87 24.47 -21.43
CA LEU A 313 -3.56 24.35 -20.81
C LEU A 313 -3.51 23.17 -19.83
N SER A 314 -4.61 22.90 -19.12
CA SER A 314 -4.67 21.85 -18.12
C SER A 314 -5.93 21.02 -18.20
N TYR A 315 -5.77 19.71 -18.03
CA TYR A 315 -6.82 18.72 -17.82
C TYR A 315 -6.80 18.16 -16.39
N LEU A 316 -6.03 18.78 -15.49
CA LEU A 316 -5.99 18.39 -14.09
C LEU A 316 -7.33 18.72 -13.40
N PRO A 317 -7.81 17.87 -12.48
CA PRO A 317 -9.08 18.08 -11.78
C PRO A 317 -9.04 19.22 -10.73
N GLY A 318 -7.92 19.94 -10.64
CA GLY A 318 -7.60 20.85 -9.54
C GLY A 318 -6.84 20.15 -8.43
N GLN A 319 -6.17 20.94 -7.58
CA GLN A 319 -5.39 20.41 -6.46
C GLN A 319 -6.35 19.94 -5.36
N ARG A 320 -6.34 18.64 -5.08
CA ARG A 320 -7.24 17.95 -4.15
C ARG A 320 -7.06 18.45 -2.72
N LEU A 321 -5.80 18.58 -2.28
CA LEU A 321 -5.43 19.07 -0.96
C LEU A 321 -4.88 20.49 -1.07
N SER A 322 -5.69 21.39 -1.65
CA SER A 322 -5.30 22.77 -1.86
C SER A 322 -5.42 23.62 -0.61
N ARG A 323 -4.67 24.72 -0.57
CA ARG A 323 -4.82 25.79 0.43
C ARG A 323 -6.23 26.41 0.45
N CYS A 324 -6.97 26.33 -0.66
CA CYS A 324 -8.36 26.78 -0.76
C CYS A 324 -9.36 25.87 -0.04
N THR A 325 -8.92 24.73 0.49
CA THR A 325 -9.80 23.77 1.18
C THR A 325 -10.48 24.43 2.39
N CYS A 326 -11.81 24.35 2.44
CA CYS A 326 -12.59 24.89 3.55
C CYS A 326 -12.20 24.23 4.89
N SER A 327 -12.11 25.04 5.95
CA SER A 327 -11.86 24.54 7.31
C SER A 327 -12.89 23.47 7.70
N GLY A 328 -12.40 22.36 8.26
CA GLY A 328 -13.23 21.21 8.68
C GLY A 328 -13.45 20.14 7.60
N SER A 329 -13.00 20.36 6.36
CA SER A 329 -12.87 19.30 5.35
C SER A 329 -11.68 18.39 5.66
N SER A 330 -11.68 17.17 5.10
CA SER A 330 -10.53 16.26 5.17
C SER A 330 -9.33 16.88 4.47
N HIS A 331 -8.25 17.07 5.23
CA HIS A 331 -6.99 17.63 4.79
C HIS A 331 -5.92 17.25 5.83
N PRO A 332 -4.72 16.79 5.44
CA PRO A 332 -3.68 16.35 6.39
C PRO A 332 -3.09 17.49 7.23
N GLY A 333 -3.39 18.75 6.89
CA GLY A 333 -2.71 19.92 7.43
C GLY A 333 -1.25 20.05 6.95
N PRO A 334 -0.41 20.86 7.63
CA PRO A 334 -0.78 21.75 8.73
C PRO A 334 -1.56 22.98 8.22
N MET A 335 -1.81 23.94 9.11
CA MET A 335 -2.44 25.21 8.75
C MET A 335 -1.44 26.36 8.87
N HIS A 336 -1.53 27.30 7.95
CA HIS A 336 -0.90 28.61 8.03
C HIS A 336 -1.45 29.41 9.21
N SER A 337 -0.69 30.44 9.62
CA SER A 337 -1.08 31.35 10.71
C SER A 337 -2.38 32.13 10.44
N ASP A 338 -2.79 32.25 9.17
CA ASP A 338 -4.05 32.88 8.74
C ASP A 338 -5.27 31.95 8.83
N GLY A 339 -5.06 30.68 9.23
CA GLY A 339 -6.10 29.67 9.36
C GLY A 339 -6.43 28.91 8.07
N THR A 340 -5.72 29.15 6.97
CA THR A 340 -5.80 28.35 5.74
C THR A 340 -4.91 27.12 5.82
N TYR A 341 -5.21 26.06 5.08
CA TYR A 341 -4.33 24.89 5.02
C TYR A 341 -3.06 25.19 4.23
N VAL A 342 -1.95 24.54 4.57
CA VAL A 342 -0.82 24.41 3.64
C VAL A 342 -1.30 23.60 2.44
N GLY A 343 -1.00 24.01 1.21
CA GLY A 343 -1.29 23.20 0.03
C GLY A 343 -0.38 21.98 -0.01
N ARG A 344 -0.98 20.80 -0.17
CA ARG A 344 -0.33 19.49 -0.07
C ARG A 344 -0.53 18.69 -1.34
N SER A 345 0.40 17.79 -1.66
CA SER A 345 0.32 17.00 -2.89
C SER A 345 1.32 15.84 -3.02
N ALA A 346 1.46 15.30 -4.24
CA ALA A 346 2.44 14.28 -4.62
C ALA A 346 3.31 14.79 -5.79
N PRO A 347 4.25 15.74 -5.54
CA PRO A 347 5.19 16.22 -6.55
C PRO A 347 6.19 15.14 -6.97
N GLU A 348 6.92 15.40 -8.06
CA GLU A 348 7.84 14.44 -8.68
C GLU A 348 9.17 15.10 -9.05
N ILE A 349 10.28 14.41 -8.76
CA ILE A 349 11.64 14.76 -9.20
C ILE A 349 12.29 13.49 -9.76
N ASP A 350 12.70 13.55 -11.02
CA ASP A 350 13.37 12.46 -11.72
C ASP A 350 14.87 12.66 -11.64
N MET A 351 15.56 11.72 -10.98
CA MET A 351 17.03 11.70 -10.99
C MET A 351 17.51 11.48 -12.43
N PHE A 352 16.90 10.49 -13.08
CA PHE A 352 16.94 10.32 -14.52
C PHE A 352 15.80 9.44 -15.01
N GLU A 353 15.47 9.64 -16.29
CA GLU A 353 14.83 8.69 -17.17
C GLU A 353 15.74 8.50 -18.39
N ALA A 354 16.23 7.28 -18.63
CA ALA A 354 17.17 7.09 -19.73
C ALA A 354 16.44 6.98 -21.07
N GLN A 355 17.08 7.53 -22.10
CA GLN A 355 16.60 7.52 -23.47
C GLN A 355 17.77 7.34 -24.43
N VAL A 356 17.47 6.98 -25.68
CA VAL A 356 18.46 6.86 -26.75
C VAL A 356 18.04 7.78 -27.90
N THR A 357 18.96 8.57 -28.42
CA THR A 357 18.74 9.47 -29.55
C THR A 357 20.01 9.50 -30.40
N ASP A 358 19.86 9.49 -31.72
CA ASP A 358 21.00 9.51 -32.66
C ASP A 358 22.10 8.48 -32.34
N GLU A 359 21.70 7.24 -31.99
CA GLU A 359 22.60 6.13 -31.62
C GLU A 359 23.47 6.38 -30.37
N LEU A 360 23.10 7.37 -29.54
CA LEU A 360 23.75 7.70 -28.27
C LEU A 360 22.76 7.63 -27.11
N GLY A 361 23.29 7.29 -25.95
CA GLY A 361 22.57 7.24 -24.69
C GLY A 361 22.50 8.60 -24.01
N TYR A 362 21.32 8.94 -23.51
CA TYR A 362 21.05 10.15 -22.75
C TYR A 362 20.18 9.85 -21.54
N VAL A 363 20.11 10.81 -20.63
CA VAL A 363 19.14 10.85 -19.55
C VAL A 363 18.35 12.16 -19.60
N SER A 364 17.03 12.07 -19.52
CA SER A 364 16.17 13.20 -19.13
C SER A 364 16.26 13.34 -17.61
N GLN A 365 16.56 14.54 -17.14
CA GLN A 365 16.60 14.87 -15.73
C GLN A 365 15.59 15.98 -15.48
N SER A 366 14.60 15.74 -14.63
CA SER A 366 13.40 16.59 -14.58
C SER A 366 12.78 16.76 -13.21
N ALA A 367 11.94 17.78 -13.12
CA ALA A 367 10.94 17.93 -12.07
C ALA A 367 9.61 18.31 -12.73
N GLN A 368 8.52 17.76 -12.19
CA GLN A 368 7.18 17.96 -12.71
C GLN A 368 6.40 18.94 -11.83
N TRP A 369 5.63 19.80 -12.49
CA TRP A 369 5.02 20.96 -11.87
C TRP A 369 3.55 21.05 -12.27
N ALA A 370 2.72 21.31 -11.26
CA ALA A 370 1.42 21.95 -11.43
C ALA A 370 1.26 23.02 -10.33
N PRO A 371 0.59 24.14 -10.63
CA PRO A 371 -0.05 24.51 -11.90
C PRO A 371 0.94 24.93 -13.00
N PHE A 372 0.43 25.11 -14.23
CA PHE A 372 1.23 25.36 -15.43
C PHE A 372 1.31 26.85 -15.80
N ASN A 373 2.52 27.27 -16.22
CA ASN A 373 2.79 28.53 -16.87
C ASN A 373 2.10 28.63 -18.23
N ASP A 374 1.96 29.85 -18.73
CA ASP A 374 1.60 30.11 -20.12
C ASP A 374 2.54 29.36 -21.08
N PHE A 375 1.98 28.62 -22.04
CA PHE A 375 2.70 27.70 -22.93
C PHE A 375 3.66 26.70 -22.26
N TYR A 376 3.47 26.41 -20.96
CA TYR A 376 4.39 25.60 -20.13
C TYR A 376 5.81 26.19 -20.00
N VAL A 377 6.00 27.47 -20.34
CA VAL A 377 7.31 28.12 -20.32
C VAL A 377 7.58 28.72 -18.95
N TRP A 378 8.56 28.16 -18.24
CA TRP A 378 9.08 28.72 -16.99
C TRP A 378 10.18 29.75 -17.28
N ASP A 379 10.51 30.61 -16.31
CA ASP A 379 11.54 31.64 -16.46
C ASP A 379 12.95 31.02 -16.40
N ASN A 380 13.37 30.44 -17.51
CA ASN A 380 14.62 29.69 -17.67
C ASN A 380 15.84 30.55 -18.03
N THR A 381 15.89 31.81 -17.56
CA THR A 381 17.07 32.69 -17.71
C THR A 381 18.35 32.07 -17.14
N THR A 382 19.52 32.62 -17.46
CA THR A 382 20.81 32.13 -16.93
C THR A 382 20.92 32.19 -15.40
N ASP A 383 20.07 32.98 -14.75
CA ASP A 383 20.01 33.07 -13.30
C ASP A 383 19.22 31.89 -12.69
N ASN A 384 18.31 31.28 -13.44
CA ASN A 384 17.43 30.21 -12.97
C ASN A 384 17.77 28.84 -13.56
N LEU A 385 18.35 28.79 -14.77
CA LEU A 385 18.84 27.61 -15.45
C LEU A 385 20.36 27.68 -15.56
N ILE A 386 21.06 26.86 -14.77
CA ILE A 386 22.51 26.74 -14.82
C ILE A 386 22.85 25.41 -15.46
N ILE A 387 23.42 25.42 -16.66
CA ILE A 387 23.97 24.22 -17.30
C ILE A 387 25.49 24.25 -17.12
N TYR A 388 26.05 23.25 -16.43
CA TYR A 388 27.48 23.22 -16.09
C TYR A 388 28.36 22.80 -17.28
N ASN A 389 27.83 21.95 -18.16
CA ASN A 389 28.51 21.51 -19.37
C ASN A 389 27.58 21.54 -20.58
N SER A 390 27.58 22.64 -21.31
CA SER A 390 26.72 22.85 -22.49
C SER A 390 27.11 22.01 -23.71
N THR A 391 28.18 21.20 -23.65
CA THR A 391 28.49 20.24 -24.74
C THR A 391 27.86 18.88 -24.50
N ALA A 392 27.49 18.55 -23.26
CA ALA A 392 26.90 17.28 -22.87
C ALA A 392 25.43 17.41 -22.44
N SER A 393 25.03 18.61 -22.01
CA SER A 393 23.69 18.89 -21.49
C SER A 393 23.01 20.01 -22.27
N GLU A 394 21.74 19.81 -22.61
CA GLU A 394 20.90 20.81 -23.26
C GLU A 394 19.47 20.79 -22.70
N LEU A 395 18.80 21.95 -22.75
CA LEU A 395 17.42 22.06 -22.31
C LEU A 395 16.54 21.12 -23.14
N ASN A 396 15.72 20.31 -22.47
CA ASN A 396 14.84 19.38 -23.14
C ASN A 396 13.78 20.14 -23.94
N SER A 397 13.51 19.68 -25.16
CA SER A 397 12.44 20.24 -26.00
C SER A 397 11.04 19.91 -25.45
N TYR A 398 10.91 18.85 -24.67
CA TYR A 398 9.69 18.55 -23.93
C TYR A 398 9.61 19.43 -22.67
N ILE A 399 8.60 20.31 -22.63
CA ILE A 399 8.35 21.25 -21.53
C ILE A 399 7.04 20.97 -20.78
N GLY A 400 6.32 19.92 -21.17
CA GLY A 400 5.04 19.54 -20.56
C GLY A 400 3.95 19.15 -21.56
N GLY A 401 2.76 18.98 -21.01
CA GLY A 401 1.50 18.68 -21.69
C GLY A 401 0.32 18.98 -20.77
N ASP A 402 -0.87 18.57 -21.16
CA ASP A 402 -2.12 18.90 -20.46
C ASP A 402 -2.27 18.32 -19.05
N THR A 403 -1.39 17.41 -18.64
CA THR A 403 -1.37 16.82 -17.29
C THR A 403 -0.12 17.19 -16.48
N GLN A 404 0.88 17.85 -17.08
CA GLN A 404 2.09 18.25 -16.37
C GLN A 404 2.84 19.39 -17.08
N GLN A 405 3.49 20.28 -16.34
CA GLN A 405 4.60 21.07 -16.84
C GLN A 405 5.92 20.45 -16.38
N ALA A 406 6.95 20.48 -17.22
CA ALA A 406 8.25 19.93 -16.92
C ALA A 406 9.35 21.01 -16.96
N SER A 407 10.22 21.01 -15.96
CA SER A 407 11.56 21.57 -16.10
C SER A 407 12.51 20.42 -16.36
N SER A 408 13.13 20.36 -17.53
CA SER A 408 13.92 19.19 -17.94
C SER A 408 15.15 19.57 -18.76
N VAL A 409 16.26 18.88 -18.51
CA VAL A 409 17.50 18.94 -19.30
C VAL A 409 17.87 17.52 -19.69
N VAL A 410 18.26 17.34 -20.95
CA VAL A 410 18.80 16.08 -21.45
C VAL A 410 20.32 16.13 -21.32
N THR A 411 20.91 15.08 -20.74
CA THR A 411 22.38 14.98 -20.56
C THR A 411 22.89 13.67 -21.15
N GLU A 412 23.97 13.75 -21.93
CA GLU A 412 24.67 12.59 -22.49
C GLU A 412 25.19 11.70 -21.35
N THR A 413 24.92 10.39 -21.43
CA THR A 413 25.39 9.43 -20.43
C THR A 413 26.83 9.00 -20.73
N ASN A 414 27.46 8.31 -19.77
CA ASN A 414 28.64 7.53 -20.10
C ASN A 414 28.25 6.34 -20.97
N GLN A 415 28.58 6.42 -22.26
CA GLN A 415 28.23 5.43 -23.29
C GLN A 415 28.77 4.01 -22.99
N LEU A 416 29.75 3.86 -22.09
CA LEU A 416 30.27 2.55 -21.67
C LEU A 416 29.47 1.91 -20.52
N CYS A 417 28.70 2.67 -19.75
CA CYS A 417 28.00 2.19 -18.56
C CYS A 417 26.59 1.64 -18.86
N TYR A 418 26.56 0.76 -19.86
CA TYR A 418 25.39 -0.04 -20.27
C TYR A 418 25.76 -1.53 -20.16
N GLU A 419 24.80 -2.40 -19.84
CA GLU A 419 25.09 -3.80 -19.53
C GLU A 419 25.72 -4.58 -20.70
N LEU A 420 25.36 -4.25 -21.95
CA LEU A 420 25.86 -4.89 -23.17
C LEU A 420 27.03 -4.14 -23.83
N SER A 421 27.53 -3.07 -23.20
CA SER A 421 28.70 -2.34 -23.68
C SER A 421 29.98 -3.18 -23.57
N LYS A 422 31.03 -2.79 -24.32
CA LYS A 422 32.31 -3.54 -24.36
C LYS A 422 33.05 -3.58 -23.02
N ALA A 423 32.80 -2.62 -22.16
CA ALA A 423 33.36 -2.51 -20.82
C ALA A 423 32.27 -1.94 -19.89
N PRO A 424 31.30 -2.76 -19.46
CA PRO A 424 30.21 -2.32 -18.61
C PRO A 424 30.75 -1.71 -17.32
N CYS A 425 30.13 -0.61 -16.90
CA CYS A 425 30.47 0.11 -15.68
C CYS A 425 29.20 0.64 -15.01
N TYR A 426 29.33 1.01 -13.75
CA TYR A 426 28.34 1.81 -13.05
C TYR A 426 28.67 3.29 -13.20
N SER A 427 27.63 4.10 -13.33
CA SER A 427 27.70 5.55 -13.40
C SER A 427 26.85 6.16 -12.30
N ILE A 428 27.33 7.23 -11.68
CA ILE A 428 26.62 7.88 -10.57
C ILE A 428 25.64 8.91 -11.13
N TYR A 429 24.39 8.80 -10.72
CA TYR A 429 23.34 9.79 -10.94
C TYR A 429 22.82 10.27 -9.58
N ALA A 430 22.41 11.53 -9.52
CA ALA A 430 21.87 12.09 -8.28
C ALA A 430 21.01 13.32 -8.56
N PHE A 431 20.20 13.70 -7.57
CA PHE A 431 19.74 15.08 -7.44
C PHE A 431 19.92 15.57 -6.00
N GLU A 432 20.37 16.81 -5.89
CA GLU A 432 20.50 17.57 -4.67
C GLU A 432 19.42 18.64 -4.66
N TYR A 433 18.64 18.79 -3.60
CA TYR A 433 17.65 19.86 -3.53
C TYR A 433 17.48 20.47 -2.15
N LYS A 434 17.08 21.74 -2.18
CA LYS A 434 16.61 22.50 -1.03
C LYS A 434 15.12 22.81 -1.22
N PRO A 435 14.23 22.35 -0.34
CA PRO A 435 12.78 22.58 -0.45
C PRO A 435 12.41 24.04 -0.15
N GLY A 436 11.31 24.54 -0.73
CA GLY A 436 10.74 25.86 -0.41
C GLY A 436 10.76 26.88 -1.56
N PHE A 437 10.63 28.17 -1.23
CA PHE A 437 10.46 29.27 -2.20
C PHE A 437 11.66 30.18 -2.41
N ASP A 438 12.49 30.41 -1.39
CA ASP A 438 13.43 31.53 -1.36
C ASP A 438 14.69 31.23 -2.19
N ASP A 439 15.74 30.72 -1.54
CA ASP A 439 16.98 30.26 -2.15
C ASP A 439 16.94 28.77 -2.50
N ALA A 440 15.73 28.23 -2.63
CA ALA A 440 15.49 26.83 -2.97
C ALA A 440 15.96 26.52 -4.40
N TYR A 441 16.39 25.27 -4.60
CA TYR A 441 16.96 24.82 -5.86
C TYR A 441 16.88 23.30 -5.97
N ILE A 442 17.05 22.80 -7.19
CA ILE A 442 17.34 21.40 -7.48
C ILE A 442 18.56 21.36 -8.43
N THR A 443 19.57 20.56 -8.11
CA THR A 443 20.75 20.31 -8.93
C THR A 443 20.82 18.83 -9.27
N TRP A 444 20.88 18.50 -10.55
CA TRP A 444 21.01 17.13 -11.03
C TRP A 444 22.46 16.81 -11.38
N TYR A 445 22.81 15.53 -11.24
CA TYR A 445 24.13 15.01 -11.52
C TYR A 445 24.04 13.88 -12.55
N SER A 446 24.98 13.86 -13.48
CA SER A 446 25.20 12.76 -14.41
C SER A 446 26.67 12.39 -14.38
N SER A 447 26.95 11.08 -14.35
CA SER A 447 28.31 10.53 -14.27
C SER A 447 29.15 11.12 -13.11
N GLY A 448 28.50 11.33 -11.96
CA GLY A 448 29.13 11.86 -10.75
C GLY A 448 29.47 13.35 -10.80
N THR A 449 29.02 14.08 -11.83
CA THR A 449 29.28 15.52 -11.98
C THR A 449 27.98 16.32 -12.09
N PRO A 450 27.90 17.55 -11.55
CA PRO A 450 26.73 18.40 -11.73
C PRO A 450 26.45 18.64 -13.22
N ALA A 451 25.22 18.33 -13.65
CA ALA A 451 24.77 18.50 -15.02
C ALA A 451 24.07 19.85 -15.20
N TRP A 452 23.06 20.12 -14.35
CA TRP A 452 22.33 21.39 -14.35
C TRP A 452 21.68 21.70 -13.00
N THR A 453 21.33 22.97 -12.80
CA THR A 453 20.57 23.45 -11.63
C THR A 453 19.36 24.26 -12.08
N LEU A 454 18.21 24.00 -11.46
CA LEU A 454 17.04 24.85 -11.42
C LEU A 454 17.05 25.66 -10.11
N ASN A 455 17.06 26.98 -10.19
CA ASN A 455 16.75 27.84 -9.04
C ASN A 455 15.24 28.15 -9.04
N VAL A 456 14.61 28.05 -7.87
CA VAL A 456 13.15 28.14 -7.71
C VAL A 456 12.54 29.43 -8.23
N ALA A 457 13.30 30.52 -8.32
CA ALA A 457 12.83 31.78 -8.89
C ALA A 457 12.35 31.64 -10.34
N GLY A 458 12.82 30.63 -11.08
CA GLY A 458 12.32 30.28 -12.40
C GLY A 458 10.88 29.77 -12.41
N MET A 459 10.42 29.22 -11.28
CA MET A 459 9.04 28.77 -11.06
C MET A 459 8.17 29.85 -10.39
N GLY A 460 8.45 31.10 -10.72
CA GLY A 460 7.72 32.27 -10.24
C GLY A 460 6.24 32.30 -10.63
N ALA A 461 5.56 33.34 -10.15
CA ALA A 461 4.17 33.60 -10.51
C ALA A 461 4.03 33.90 -12.02
N ASP A 462 2.88 33.54 -12.58
CA ASP A 462 2.54 33.80 -13.97
C ASP A 462 1.26 34.63 -14.03
N THR A 463 1.40 35.85 -14.54
CA THR A 463 0.27 36.76 -14.62
C THR A 463 -0.70 36.43 -15.76
N ALA A 464 -0.26 35.72 -16.80
CA ALA A 464 -1.12 35.36 -17.93
C ALA A 464 -2.10 34.25 -17.53
N THR A 465 -1.60 33.26 -16.76
CA THR A 465 -2.41 32.16 -16.22
C THR A 465 -2.88 32.41 -14.78
N GLU A 466 -2.67 33.61 -14.24
CA GLU A 466 -3.10 34.05 -12.91
C GLU A 466 -2.71 33.10 -11.76
N ILE A 467 -1.55 32.43 -11.87
CA ILE A 467 -1.02 31.54 -10.85
C ILE A 467 0.13 32.19 -10.06
N SER A 468 0.24 31.82 -8.80
CA SER A 468 1.34 32.18 -7.91
C SER A 468 2.60 31.34 -8.18
N ALA A 469 3.69 31.68 -7.49
CA ALA A 469 4.94 30.91 -7.55
C ALA A 469 4.76 29.49 -7.01
N ARG A 470 5.55 28.55 -7.53
CA ARG A 470 5.61 27.16 -7.08
C ARG A 470 6.90 26.93 -6.29
N PRO A 471 6.85 26.38 -5.07
CA PRO A 471 8.05 26.03 -4.33
C PRO A 471 8.69 24.77 -4.90
N VAL A 472 10.01 24.63 -4.73
CA VAL A 472 10.66 23.31 -4.82
C VAL A 472 9.98 22.38 -3.80
N PRO A 473 9.63 21.14 -4.17
CA PRO A 473 8.83 20.23 -3.35
C PRO A 473 9.22 20.22 -1.87
N GLN A 474 8.23 20.43 -1.00
CA GLN A 474 8.39 20.42 0.46
C GLN A 474 7.85 19.15 1.13
N GLU A 475 7.18 18.29 0.35
CA GLU A 475 6.64 17.02 0.81
C GLU A 475 7.76 16.05 1.24
N PRO A 476 7.51 15.11 2.18
CA PRO A 476 8.35 13.94 2.33
C PRO A 476 8.29 13.11 1.06
N MET A 477 9.44 12.90 0.42
CA MET A 477 9.56 12.20 -0.86
C MET A 477 10.04 10.77 -0.62
N TYR A 478 9.42 9.78 -1.26
CA TYR A 478 9.88 8.39 -1.25
C TYR A 478 10.60 8.06 -2.56
N LEU A 479 11.49 7.07 -2.52
CA LEU A 479 12.36 6.69 -3.64
C LEU A 479 11.66 5.66 -4.54
N ILE A 480 11.93 5.71 -5.83
CA ILE A 480 11.37 4.79 -6.84
C ILE A 480 12.47 4.38 -7.82
N ILE A 481 12.51 3.09 -8.15
CA ILE A 481 13.38 2.51 -9.18
C ILE A 481 12.54 1.57 -10.04
N ASN A 482 12.58 1.74 -11.36
CA ASN A 482 11.89 0.85 -12.28
C ASN A 482 12.65 0.67 -13.60
N LEU A 483 12.34 -0.45 -14.26
CA LEU A 483 12.71 -0.71 -15.64
C LEU A 483 11.45 -1.05 -16.42
N GLY A 484 11.01 -0.12 -17.26
CA GLY A 484 9.81 -0.28 -18.10
C GLY A 484 10.07 -0.13 -19.59
N MET A 485 8.98 -0.20 -20.36
CA MET A 485 8.96 0.05 -21.80
C MET A 485 7.61 0.63 -22.21
N SER A 486 7.61 1.75 -22.93
CA SER A 486 6.38 2.44 -23.36
C SER A 486 6.56 3.16 -24.69
N GLU A 487 5.52 3.12 -25.52
CA GLU A 487 5.45 3.89 -26.77
C GLU A 487 5.13 5.39 -26.55
N ASN A 488 4.74 5.79 -25.34
CA ASN A 488 4.47 7.20 -25.03
C ASN A 488 5.75 8.06 -25.06
N PHE A 489 6.92 7.44 -24.88
CA PHE A 489 8.22 8.14 -24.78
C PHE A 489 9.11 7.95 -26.02
N GLY A 490 8.52 7.45 -27.11
CA GLY A 490 9.21 7.23 -28.38
C GLY A 490 8.91 5.86 -28.98
N THR A 491 9.40 5.66 -30.20
CA THR A 491 9.28 4.37 -30.88
C THR A 491 10.13 3.33 -30.17
N VAL A 492 9.55 2.17 -29.87
CA VAL A 492 10.26 1.01 -29.32
C VAL A 492 10.82 0.17 -30.48
N ASP A 493 12.14 0.01 -30.55
CA ASP A 493 12.81 -0.79 -31.57
C ASP A 493 12.85 -2.28 -31.19
N LEU A 494 11.69 -2.93 -31.23
CA LEU A 494 11.54 -4.35 -30.90
C LEU A 494 12.36 -5.29 -31.81
N GLU A 495 12.77 -4.85 -33.00
CA GLU A 495 13.58 -5.67 -33.93
C GLU A 495 15.02 -5.83 -33.43
N HIS A 496 15.58 -4.78 -32.82
CA HIS A 496 16.97 -4.76 -32.36
C HIS A 496 17.12 -4.91 -30.84
N LEU A 497 16.05 -4.75 -30.06
CA LEU A 497 16.06 -5.02 -28.63
C LEU A 497 16.34 -6.49 -28.34
N THR A 498 17.25 -6.74 -27.40
CA THR A 498 17.56 -8.07 -26.89
C THR A 498 16.85 -8.30 -25.57
N PHE A 499 16.43 -9.53 -25.27
CA PHE A 499 15.83 -9.88 -23.97
C PHE A 499 16.52 -11.10 -23.34
N PRO A 500 16.64 -11.19 -22.00
CA PRO A 500 16.27 -10.14 -21.03
C PRO A 500 17.28 -8.98 -21.00
N ASN A 501 16.82 -7.80 -20.55
CA ASN A 501 17.70 -6.67 -20.17
C ASN A 501 17.66 -6.46 -18.65
N HIS A 502 18.71 -5.89 -18.08
CA HIS A 502 18.80 -5.66 -16.64
C HIS A 502 19.21 -4.21 -16.33
N LEU A 503 18.41 -3.55 -15.51
CA LEU A 503 18.84 -2.35 -14.79
C LEU A 503 19.54 -2.81 -13.51
N ARG A 504 20.79 -2.40 -13.32
CA ARG A 504 21.57 -2.76 -12.13
C ARG A 504 21.89 -1.53 -11.30
N VAL A 505 21.66 -1.61 -10.00
CA VAL A 505 21.98 -0.54 -9.05
C VAL A 505 22.94 -1.09 -8.00
N ASP A 506 24.15 -0.57 -7.98
CA ASP A 506 25.22 -0.96 -7.06
C ASP A 506 24.90 -0.46 -5.65
N TYR A 507 24.48 0.80 -5.52
CA TYR A 507 24.00 1.34 -4.26
C TYR A 507 22.96 2.44 -4.44
N VAL A 508 22.19 2.68 -3.39
CA VAL A 508 21.37 3.87 -3.16
C VAL A 508 21.84 4.55 -1.88
N ARG A 509 22.04 5.86 -1.90
CA ARG A 509 22.47 6.65 -0.74
C ARG A 509 21.73 7.98 -0.68
N VAL A 510 21.37 8.40 0.54
CA VAL A 510 20.76 9.71 0.82
C VAL A 510 21.59 10.45 1.85
N TYR A 511 21.89 11.72 1.57
CA TYR A 511 22.69 12.59 2.42
C TYR A 511 21.94 13.87 2.77
N GLN A 512 22.12 14.37 3.99
CA GLN A 512 21.53 15.63 4.44
C GLN A 512 22.54 16.43 5.28
N ASP A 513 22.31 17.74 5.33
CA ASP A 513 23.01 18.63 6.27
C ASP A 513 22.78 18.12 7.71
N PRO A 514 23.83 17.87 8.51
CA PRO A 514 23.70 17.40 9.89
C PRO A 514 22.88 18.32 10.79
N SER A 515 22.76 19.60 10.44
CA SER A 515 21.94 20.58 11.14
C SER A 515 20.46 20.57 10.75
N ASN A 516 20.10 19.88 9.66
CA ASN A 516 18.77 19.87 9.09
C ASN A 516 18.37 18.48 8.55
N ILE A 517 18.51 17.44 9.37
CA ILE A 517 18.03 16.10 9.03
C ILE A 517 16.51 16.08 9.08
N ASN A 518 15.89 15.68 7.98
CA ASN A 518 14.46 15.42 7.90
C ASN A 518 14.22 14.15 7.09
N ILE A 519 14.17 13.03 7.82
CA ILE A 519 13.86 11.70 7.32
C ILE A 519 12.61 11.19 8.01
N GLY A 520 11.81 10.43 7.27
CA GLY A 520 10.52 9.91 7.72
C GLY A 520 9.36 10.40 6.86
N CYS A 521 8.31 9.59 6.80
CA CYS A 521 7.17 9.83 5.92
C CYS A 521 6.07 10.68 6.57
N ASP A 522 6.15 10.96 7.87
CA ASP A 522 5.14 11.72 8.64
C ASP A 522 5.77 12.88 9.45
N PRO A 523 6.48 13.82 8.79
CA PRO A 523 7.06 14.96 9.49
C PRO A 523 5.96 15.88 10.04
N THR A 524 6.22 16.54 11.17
CA THR A 524 5.23 17.40 11.86
C THR A 524 4.72 18.55 10.97
N ASP A 525 5.59 19.11 10.13
CA ASP A 525 5.25 20.21 9.23
C ASP A 525 4.58 19.75 7.93
N PHE A 526 4.67 18.45 7.58
CA PHE A 526 4.09 17.86 6.38
C PHE A 526 3.54 16.45 6.69
N PRO A 527 2.58 16.30 7.62
CA PRO A 527 2.09 14.98 8.03
C PRO A 527 1.38 14.28 6.88
N THR A 528 1.47 12.96 6.84
CA THR A 528 0.85 12.11 5.80
C THR A 528 0.15 10.89 6.37
N ALA A 529 0.57 10.40 7.55
CA ALA A 529 0.17 9.08 8.03
C ALA A 529 -1.33 8.96 8.29
N SER A 530 -1.96 9.96 8.93
CA SER A 530 -3.41 9.93 9.17
C SER A 530 -4.18 9.86 7.86
N TYR A 531 -3.81 10.70 6.89
CA TYR A 531 -4.50 10.80 5.60
C TYR A 531 -4.36 9.53 4.76
N ILE A 532 -3.19 8.88 4.78
CA ILE A 532 -2.96 7.63 4.04
C ILE A 532 -3.71 6.44 4.66
N ASN A 533 -3.96 6.46 5.97
CA ASN A 533 -4.63 5.37 6.69
C ASN A 533 -6.16 5.53 6.80
N GLU A 534 -6.72 6.68 6.41
CA GLU A 534 -8.16 6.93 6.26
C GLU A 534 -8.72 6.22 5.03
#